data_AF-A0A1A8RCP8-F1
#
_entry.id   AF-A0A1A8RCP8-F1
#
_cell.length_a   1.000
_cell.length_b   1.000
_cell.length_c   1.000
_cell.angle_alpha   90.00
_cell.angle_beta   90.00
_cell.angle_gamma   90.00
#
_symmetry.space_group_name_H-M   'P 1'
#
loop_
_entity.id
_entity.type
_entity.pdbx_description
1 polymer ?
#
loop_
_entity_poly.entity_id
_entity_poly.type
_entity_poly.pdbx_seq_one_letter_code
_entity_poly.pdbx_strand_id
1 'polypeptide(L)' 'VKLGTSKSVVLRIENPIEDVEAEVTVNKIPSSKGFSVEHNTFTIRPESSFTLTVTWTPAEEGGFRELLIFSANGV' A
#
# COMPACT_ATOMS: atom_id res chain seq x y z
N VAL A 1 -14.04 -11.72 -5.31
CA VAL A 1 -13.27 -11.46 -6.56
C VAL A 1 -13.05 -12.82 -7.19
N LYS A 2 -13.22 -12.97 -8.50
CA LYS A 2 -13.00 -14.27 -9.18
C LYS A 2 -11.50 -14.42 -9.51
N LEU A 3 -11.03 -15.66 -9.64
CA LEU A 3 -9.70 -15.92 -10.18
C LEU A 3 -9.50 -15.17 -11.51
N GLY A 4 -8.33 -14.57 -11.69
CA GLY A 4 -7.97 -13.81 -12.90
C GLY A 4 -8.66 -12.44 -13.04
N THR A 5 -9.48 -12.01 -12.07
CA THR A 5 -10.04 -10.66 -12.02
C THR A 5 -9.37 -9.82 -10.94
N SER A 6 -9.22 -8.53 -11.19
CA SER A 6 -8.61 -7.62 -10.22
C SER A 6 -9.67 -6.85 -9.43
N LYS A 7 -9.36 -6.53 -8.17
CA LYS A 7 -10.07 -5.51 -7.41
C LYS A 7 -9.05 -4.52 -6.87
N SER A 8 -9.33 -3.23 -7.02
CA SER A 8 -8.49 -2.16 -6.46
C SER A 8 -9.24 -1.39 -5.39
N VAL A 9 -8.50 -0.93 -4.38
CA VAL A 9 -8.98 -0.07 -3.30
C VAL A 9 -7.97 1.05 -3.06
N VAL A 10 -8.47 2.19 -2.61
CA VAL A 10 -7.65 3.36 -2.27
C VAL A 10 -7.40 3.39 -0.78
N LEU A 11 -6.12 3.44 -0.40
CA LEU A 11 -5.66 3.70 0.97
C LEU A 11 -5.13 5.13 1.05
N ARG A 12 -5.75 5.97 1.86
CA ARG A 12 -5.24 7.31 2.15
C ARG A 12 -4.33 7.26 3.36
N ILE A 13 -3.12 7.79 3.21
CA ILE A 13 -2.07 7.83 4.23
C ILE A 13 -1.80 9.31 4.51
N GLU A 14 -1.84 9.69 5.78
CA GLU A 14 -1.65 11.07 6.21
C GLU A 14 -0.29 11.23 6.88
N ASN A 15 0.36 12.37 6.62
CA ASN A 15 1.46 12.85 7.42
C ASN A 15 0.92 13.95 8.34
N PRO A 16 0.71 13.66 9.63
CA PRO A 16 0.20 14.64 10.59
C PRO A 16 1.29 15.58 11.13
N ILE A 17 2.55 15.44 10.70
CA ILE A 17 3.66 16.26 11.19
C ILE A 17 3.66 17.61 10.45
N GLU A 18 3.89 18.71 11.18
CA GLU A 18 3.69 20.09 10.70
C GLU A 18 4.85 20.65 9.87
N ASP A 19 6.07 20.17 10.09
CA ASP A 19 7.29 20.78 9.57
C ASP A 19 8.26 19.78 8.91
N VAL A 20 7.92 18.49 8.93
CA VAL A 20 8.78 17.42 8.41
C VAL A 20 8.03 16.57 7.39
N GLU A 21 8.67 16.34 6.24
CA GLU A 21 8.19 15.38 5.24
C GLU A 21 8.34 13.94 5.73
N ALA A 22 7.39 13.08 5.38
CA ALA A 22 7.49 11.65 5.66
C ALA A 22 7.89 10.89 4.39
N GLU A 23 9.06 10.25 4.39
CA GLU A 23 9.44 9.26 3.38
C GLU A 23 8.86 7.90 3.77
N VAL A 24 7.94 7.38 2.95
CA VAL A 24 7.24 6.13 3.23
C VAL A 24 7.65 5.08 2.21
N THR A 25 7.97 3.87 2.68
CA THR A 25 8.27 2.69 1.85
C THR A 25 7.37 1.52 2.19
N VAL A 26 6.84 0.84 1.19
CA VAL A 26 6.08 -0.40 1.33
C VAL A 26 7.05 -1.58 1.35
N ASN A 27 7.51 -1.95 2.55
CA ASN A 27 8.52 -2.98 2.78
C ASN A 27 8.09 -4.38 2.38
N LYS A 28 6.80 -4.69 2.53
CA LYS A 28 6.27 -6.01 2.22
C LYS A 28 4.99 -5.88 1.42
N ILE A 29 5.03 -6.46 0.22
CA ILE A 29 3.87 -6.64 -0.64
C ILE A 29 3.68 -8.16 -0.81
N PRO A 30 2.53 -8.74 -0.42
CA PRO A 30 2.20 -10.15 -0.61
C PRO A 30 1.97 -10.53 -2.09
N SER A 31 2.95 -10.30 -2.96
CA SER A 31 2.84 -10.48 -4.41
C SER A 31 2.56 -11.92 -4.82
N SER A 32 3.08 -12.90 -4.06
CA SER A 32 2.78 -14.32 -4.25
C SER A 32 1.30 -14.66 -4.02
N LYS A 33 0.56 -13.81 -3.30
CA LYS A 33 -0.89 -13.90 -3.10
C LYS A 33 -1.69 -12.94 -4.00
N GLY A 34 -1.01 -12.32 -4.97
CA GLY A 34 -1.62 -11.49 -5.99
C GLY A 34 -1.87 -10.04 -5.60
N PHE A 35 -1.27 -9.57 -4.50
CA PHE A 35 -1.34 -8.16 -4.09
C PHE A 35 -0.27 -7.33 -4.81
N SER A 36 -0.63 -6.11 -5.19
CA SER A 36 0.28 -5.10 -5.75
C SER A 36 -0.13 -3.70 -5.30
N VAL A 37 0.80 -2.76 -5.42
CA VAL A 37 0.59 -1.33 -5.15
C VAL A 37 1.12 -0.52 -6.33
N GLU A 38 0.57 0.68 -6.55
CA GLU A 38 1.02 1.57 -7.63
C GLU A 38 2.41 2.20 -7.37
N HIS A 39 2.76 2.41 -6.11
CA HIS A 39 4.01 3.04 -5.68
C HIS A 39 4.57 2.29 -4.48
N ASN A 40 5.86 1.94 -4.55
CA ASN A 40 6.55 1.28 -3.44
C ASN A 40 7.20 2.27 -2.47
N THR A 41 7.53 3.47 -2.95
CA THR A 41 8.13 4.56 -2.15
C THR A 41 7.51 5.88 -2.57
N PHE A 42 7.22 6.74 -1.61
CA PHE A 42 6.65 8.07 -1.85
C PHE A 42 6.92 8.98 -0.66
N THR A 43 6.86 10.29 -0.90
CA THR A 43 7.04 11.33 0.13
C THR A 43 5.71 12.03 0.38
N ILE A 44 5.35 12.23 1.64
CA ILE A 44 4.17 12.98 2.06
C ILE A 44 4.62 14.29 2.71
N ARG A 45 4.19 15.42 2.14
CA ARG A 45 4.44 16.76 2.71
C ARG A 45 3.84 16.91 4.10
N PRO A 46 4.31 17.88 4.90
CA PRO A 46 3.71 18.18 6.19
C PRO A 46 2.21 18.47 6.08
N GLU A 47 1.45 18.01 7.07
CA GLU A 47 -0.02 18.11 7.15
C GLU A 47 -0.78 17.68 5.88
N SER A 48 -0.18 16.79 5.09
CA SER A 48 -0.70 16.37 3.79
C SER A 48 -1.02 14.88 3.77
N SER A 49 -1.43 14.39 2.60
CA SER A 49 -1.76 12.98 2.43
C SER A 49 -1.37 12.46 1.07
N PHE A 50 -1.08 11.17 1.01
CA PHE A 50 -0.87 10.41 -0.21
C PHE A 50 -1.96 9.35 -0.35
N THR A 51 -2.41 9.12 -1.58
CA THR A 51 -3.37 8.06 -1.89
C THR A 51 -2.62 6.94 -2.58
N LEU A 52 -2.63 5.75 -1.99
CA LEU A 52 -2.04 4.55 -2.55
C LEU A 52 -3.13 3.60 -3.04
N THR A 53 -3.14 3.30 -4.34
CA THR A 53 -3.99 2.25 -4.89
C THR A 53 -3.39 0.88 -4.58
N VAL A 54 -4.12 0.06 -3.82
CA VAL A 54 -3.80 -1.35 -3.59
C VAL A 54 -4.66 -2.19 -4.52
N THR A 55 -4.03 -3.05 -5.31
CA THR A 55 -4.71 -3.97 -6.23
C THR A 55 -4.52 -5.40 -5.77
N TRP A 56 -5.58 -6.19 -5.85
CA TRP A 56 -5.54 -7.62 -5.60
C TRP A 56 -6.14 -8.38 -6.77
N THR A 57 -5.32 -9.28 -7.34
CA THR A 57 -5.70 -10.22 -8.39
C THR A 57 -5.48 -11.64 -7.84
N PRO A 58 -6.53 -12.39 -7.48
CA PRO A 58 -6.37 -13.70 -6.84
C PRO A 58 -5.56 -14.65 -7.71
N ALA A 59 -4.48 -15.21 -7.15
CA ALA A 59 -3.60 -16.16 -7.83
C ALA A 59 -4.11 -17.61 -7.72
N GLU A 60 -4.83 -17.92 -6.65
CA GLU A 60 -5.42 -19.23 -6.38
C GLU A 60 -6.79 -19.06 -5.68
N GLU A 61 -7.61 -20.11 -5.65
CA GLU A 61 -8.92 -20.04 -4.98
C GLU A 61 -8.79 -20.03 -3.46
N GLY A 62 -9.69 -19.32 -2.78
CA GLY A 62 -9.75 -19.30 -1.32
C GLY A 62 -9.95 -17.91 -0.73
N GLY A 63 -10.00 -17.87 0.60
CA GLY A 63 -9.98 -16.63 1.38
C GLY A 63 -8.55 -16.22 1.71
N PHE A 64 -8.14 -15.02 1.31
CA PHE A 64 -6.81 -14.49 1.59
C PHE A 64 -6.89 -13.35 2.59
N ARG A 65 -6.01 -13.41 3.59
CA ARG A 65 -5.77 -12.33 4.54
C ARG A 65 -4.27 -12.16 4.66
N GLU A 66 -3.78 -10.98 4.31
CA GLU A 66 -2.37 -10.66 4.27
C GLU A 66 -2.09 -9.28 4.86
N LEU A 67 -0.81 -8.99 5.09
CA LEU A 67 -0.34 -7.72 5.65
C LEU A 67 0.56 -7.00 4.65
N LEU A 68 0.22 -5.74 4.35
CA LEU A 68 1.16 -4.79 3.78
C LEU A 68 1.91 -4.12 4.94
N ILE A 69 3.24 -4.05 4.84
CA ILE A 69 4.08 -3.41 5.87
C ILE A 69 4.66 -2.15 5.27
N PHE A 70 4.53 -1.05 5.99
CA PHE A 70 5.07 0.26 5.66
C PHE A 70 6.15 0.61 6.68
N SER A 71 7.22 1.27 6.25
CA SER A 71 8.10 2.05 7.12
C SER A 71 7.98 3.52 6.77
N ALA A 72 8.22 4.38 7.77
CA ALA A 72 8.29 5.82 7.58
C ALA A 72 9.63 6.32 8.14
N ASN A 73 10.36 7.10 7.35
CA ASN A 73 11.65 7.68 7.73
C ASN A 73 12.66 6.63 8.26
N GLY A 74 12.61 5.42 7.72
CA GLY A 74 13.50 4.31 8.09
C GLY A 74 13.11 3.52 9.34
N VAL A 75 11.94 3.78 9.94
CA VAL A 75 11.38 3.05 11.10
C VAL A 75 10.21 2.16 10.69
#